data_AF-A0A1F5C055-F1
#
_entry.id   AF-A0A1F5C055-F1
#
_cell.length_a   1.000
_cell.length_b   1.000
_cell.length_c   1.000
_cell.angle_alpha   90.00
_cell.angle_beta   90.00
_cell.angle_gamma   90.00
#
_symmetry.space_group_name_H-M   'P 1'
#
loop_
_entity.id
_entity.type
_entity.pdbx_description
1 polymer ?
#
loop_
_entity_poly.entity_id
_entity_poly.type
_entity_poly.pdbx_seq_one_letter_code
_entity_poly.pdbx_strand_id
1 'polypeptide(L)'
;MYEKEKELFAEMMVIIAKLRGPKGCLWDRKQTLESLAPNILEEAEEVSQAVKSKCKDNLCEELGDLLMVILMQIEIAQEKGLFNYSDVLSGAVKKFIRRHPHVFGDVKVNTSEEALAVWKKIKREEKEANNLK
;
A
#
# COMPACT_ATOMS: atom_id res chain seq x y z
N MET A 1 -5.31 2.18 -20.65
CA MET A 1 -4.22 1.34 -20.11
C MET A 1 -4.55 1.09 -18.65
N TYR A 2 -4.50 -0.16 -18.19
CA TYR A 2 -4.89 -0.62 -16.84
C TYR A 2 -6.37 -0.98 -16.57
N GLU A 3 -7.23 -1.21 -17.58
CA GLU A 3 -8.65 -1.48 -17.30
C GLU A 3 -8.87 -2.83 -16.63
N LYS A 4 -8.26 -3.88 -17.17
CA LYS A 4 -8.28 -5.23 -16.59
C LYS A 4 -7.72 -5.23 -15.16
N GLU A 5 -6.66 -4.47 -14.91
CA GLU A 5 -6.01 -4.38 -13.61
C GLU A 5 -6.89 -3.68 -12.57
N LYS A 6 -7.69 -2.68 -12.97
CA LYS A 6 -8.70 -2.08 -12.08
C LYS A 6 -9.78 -3.10 -11.72
N GLU A 7 -10.25 -3.88 -12.69
CA GLU A 7 -11.25 -4.92 -12.48
C GLU A 7 -10.74 -5.99 -11.50
N LEU A 8 -9.50 -6.48 -11.70
CA LEU A 8 -8.87 -7.46 -10.81
C LEU A 8 -8.68 -6.93 -9.39
N PHE A 9 -8.26 -5.67 -9.25
CA PHE A 9 -8.12 -5.06 -7.92
C PHE A 9 -9.48 -4.92 -7.22
N ALA A 10 -10.53 -4.52 -7.95
CA ALA A 10 -11.88 -4.46 -7.42
C ALA A 10 -12.40 -5.86 -7.04
N GLU A 11 -12.11 -6.87 -7.84
CA GLU A 11 -12.45 -8.28 -7.54
C GLU A 11 -11.76 -8.74 -6.25
N MET A 12 -10.48 -8.43 -6.06
CA MET A 12 -9.75 -8.76 -4.84
C MET A 12 -10.35 -8.10 -3.59
N MET A 13 -10.76 -6.83 -3.69
CA MET A 13 -11.49 -6.14 -2.61
C MET A 13 -12.81 -6.86 -2.27
N VAL A 14 -13.57 -7.27 -3.29
CA VAL A 14 -14.83 -8.01 -3.10
C VAL A 14 -14.58 -9.38 -2.44
N ILE A 15 -13.52 -10.09 -2.83
CA ILE A 15 -13.13 -11.36 -2.22
C ILE A 15 -12.82 -11.17 -0.73
N ILE A 16 -12.01 -10.17 -0.36
CA ILE A 16 -11.65 -9.90 1.03
C ILE A 16 -12.87 -9.52 1.87
N ALA A 17 -13.73 -8.63 1.37
CA ALA A 17 -14.98 -8.29 2.03
C ALA A 17 -15.88 -9.51 2.22
N LYS A 18 -15.92 -10.43 1.25
CA LYS A 18 -16.68 -11.68 1.35
C LYS A 18 -16.07 -12.65 2.37
N LEU A 19 -14.75 -12.79 2.41
CA LEU A 19 -14.04 -13.62 3.39
C LEU A 19 -14.31 -13.14 4.83
N ARG A 20 -14.41 -11.82 5.04
CA ARG A 20 -14.70 -11.23 6.34
C ARG A 20 -16.19 -11.03 6.63
N GLY A 21 -17.05 -11.19 5.63
CA GLY A 21 -18.49 -11.01 5.77
C GLY A 21 -19.15 -12.02 6.72
N PRO A 22 -20.44 -11.84 7.08
CA PRO A 22 -21.13 -12.69 8.07
C PRO A 22 -21.15 -14.19 7.76
N LYS A 23 -21.09 -14.57 6.48
CA LYS A 23 -21.01 -15.95 5.98
C LYS A 23 -19.61 -16.33 5.47
N GLY A 24 -18.62 -15.49 5.75
CA GLY A 24 -17.25 -15.66 5.31
C GLY A 24 -16.46 -16.67 6.16
N CYS A 25 -15.16 -16.71 5.93
CA CYS A 25 -14.24 -17.60 6.61
C CYS A 25 -14.07 -17.22 8.09
N LEU A 26 -14.24 -18.20 8.98
CA LEU A 26 -14.13 -17.97 10.42
C LEU A 26 -12.72 -17.53 10.85
N TRP A 27 -11.69 -17.99 10.15
CA TRP A 27 -10.30 -17.62 10.42
C TRP A 27 -10.02 -16.17 10.01
N ASP A 28 -10.43 -15.76 8.82
CA ASP A 28 -10.25 -14.38 8.34
C ASP A 28 -11.01 -13.39 9.23
N ARG A 29 -12.27 -13.70 9.56
CA ARG A 29 -13.11 -12.86 10.44
C ARG A 29 -12.53 -12.63 11.82
N LYS A 30 -11.78 -13.60 12.35
CA LYS A 30 -11.16 -13.50 13.68
C LYS A 30 -9.96 -12.55 13.69
N GLN A 31 -9.36 -12.25 12.53
CA GLN A 31 -8.19 -11.40 12.44
C GLN A 31 -8.48 -9.96 12.88
N THR A 32 -7.49 -9.34 13.50
CA THR A 32 -7.47 -7.93 13.89
C THR A 32 -6.25 -7.24 13.27
N LEU A 33 -6.17 -5.91 13.39
CA LEU A 33 -5.00 -5.17 12.93
C LEU A 33 -3.72 -5.66 13.64
N GLU A 34 -3.85 -5.94 14.94
CA GLU A 34 -2.77 -6.41 15.79
C GLU A 34 -2.34 -7.84 15.44
N SER A 35 -3.29 -8.73 15.12
CA SER A 35 -2.95 -10.12 14.78
C SER A 35 -2.27 -10.25 13.41
N LEU A 36 -2.54 -9.32 12.47
CA LEU A 36 -1.93 -9.29 11.13
C LEU A 36 -0.62 -8.49 11.06
N ALA A 37 -0.28 -7.74 12.10
CA ALA A 37 0.96 -6.94 12.10
C ALA A 37 2.23 -7.79 11.91
N PRO A 38 2.37 -9.00 12.51
CA PRO A 38 3.50 -9.89 12.24
C PRO A 38 3.55 -10.36 10.78
N ASN A 39 2.39 -10.67 10.17
CA ASN A 39 2.33 -11.17 8.79
C ASN A 39 2.89 -10.14 7.80
N ILE A 40 2.65 -8.84 8.00
CA ILE A 40 3.28 -7.81 7.13
C ILE A 40 4.80 -7.92 7.11
N LEU A 41 5.42 -8.24 8.24
CA LEU A 41 6.88 -8.36 8.31
C LEU A 41 7.37 -9.63 7.62
N GLU A 42 6.65 -10.73 7.82
CA GLU A 42 6.91 -12.03 7.18
C GLU A 42 6.86 -11.92 5.65
N GLU A 43 5.73 -11.46 5.10
CA GLU A 43 5.53 -11.31 3.66
C GLU A 43 6.55 -10.32 3.04
N ALA A 44 6.88 -9.24 3.75
CA ALA A 44 7.90 -8.29 3.30
C ALA A 44 9.30 -8.91 3.27
N GLU A 45 9.59 -9.83 4.20
CA GLU A 45 10.84 -10.59 4.21
C GLU A 45 10.86 -11.61 3.07
N GLU A 46 9.77 -12.30 2.79
CA GLU A 46 9.65 -13.25 1.67
C GLU A 46 9.81 -12.55 0.31
N VAL A 47 9.17 -11.40 0.12
CA VAL A 47 9.42 -10.52 -1.06
C VAL A 47 10.91 -10.18 -1.17
N SER A 48 11.56 -9.80 -0.06
CA SER A 48 12.99 -9.46 -0.04
C SER A 48 13.87 -10.66 -0.40
N GLN A 49 13.52 -11.87 0.07
CA GLN A 49 14.21 -13.10 -0.27
C GLN A 49 14.02 -13.47 -1.75
N ALA A 50 12.80 -13.34 -2.29
CA ALA A 50 12.49 -13.59 -3.70
C ALA A 50 13.29 -12.68 -4.65
N VAL A 51 13.46 -11.41 -4.28
CA VAL A 51 14.34 -10.47 -5.02
C VAL A 51 15.79 -10.94 -5.00
N LYS A 52 16.31 -11.34 -3.83
CA LYS A 52 17.70 -11.80 -3.68
C LYS A 52 17.98 -13.09 -4.46
N SER A 53 17.01 -14.01 -4.47
CA SER A 53 17.11 -15.28 -5.20
C SER A 53 16.89 -15.12 -6.71
N LYS A 54 16.48 -13.93 -7.17
CA LYS A 54 16.12 -13.63 -8.57
C LYS A 54 15.04 -14.57 -9.12
N CYS A 55 14.19 -15.10 -8.25
CA CYS A 55 13.08 -15.97 -8.66
C CYS A 55 11.88 -15.11 -9.02
N LYS A 56 11.62 -14.96 -10.32
CA LYS A 56 10.52 -14.12 -10.82
C LYS A 56 9.15 -14.62 -10.36
N ASP A 57 8.93 -15.92 -10.41
CA ASP A 57 7.61 -16.51 -10.10
C ASP A 57 7.31 -16.38 -8.62
N ASN A 58 8.29 -16.71 -7.76
CA ASN A 58 8.20 -16.48 -6.31
C ASN A 58 7.97 -15.00 -6.01
N LEU A 59 8.70 -14.09 -6.67
CA LEU A 59 8.48 -12.64 -6.45
C LEU A 59 7.05 -12.21 -6.79
N CYS A 60 6.44 -12.79 -7.82
CA CYS A 60 5.05 -12.50 -8.19
C CYS A 60 4.06 -13.00 -7.13
N GLU A 61 4.33 -14.16 -6.55
CA GLU A 61 3.53 -14.79 -5.49
C GLU A 61 3.60 -13.96 -4.20
N GLU A 62 4.79 -13.70 -3.67
CA GLU A 62 4.94 -12.96 -2.39
C GLU A 62 4.43 -11.51 -2.48
N LEU A 63 4.51 -10.88 -3.67
CA LEU A 63 3.91 -9.56 -3.87
C LEU A 63 2.38 -9.60 -3.78
N GLY A 64 1.77 -10.71 -4.19
CA GLY A 64 0.35 -10.98 -4.04
C GLY A 64 -0.05 -11.18 -2.58
N ASP A 65 0.74 -11.95 -1.83
CA ASP A 65 0.46 -12.25 -0.42
C ASP A 65 0.65 -11.00 0.47
N LEU A 66 1.72 -10.23 0.25
CA LEU A 66 1.88 -8.93 0.90
C LEU A 66 0.69 -7.99 0.59
N LEU A 67 0.23 -7.96 -0.66
CA LEU A 67 -0.93 -7.16 -1.05
C LEU A 67 -2.21 -7.64 -0.33
N MET A 68 -2.40 -8.95 -0.20
CA MET A 68 -3.53 -9.55 0.49
C MET A 68 -3.57 -9.15 1.97
N VAL A 69 -2.44 -9.21 2.68
CA VAL A 69 -2.34 -8.77 4.08
C VAL A 69 -2.63 -7.27 4.23
N ILE A 70 -2.16 -6.44 3.29
CA ILE A 70 -2.47 -4.99 3.29
C ILE A 70 -3.97 -4.75 3.11
N LEU A 71 -4.59 -5.38 2.12
CA LEU A 71 -6.02 -5.16 1.83
C LEU A 71 -6.91 -5.72 2.95
N MET A 72 -6.52 -6.82 3.61
CA MET A 72 -7.21 -7.37 4.79
C MET A 72 -7.21 -6.37 5.96
N GLN A 73 -6.08 -5.69 6.21
CA GLN A 73 -6.02 -4.64 7.23
C GLN A 73 -6.88 -3.43 6.89
N ILE A 74 -6.94 -3.04 5.61
CA ILE A 74 -7.81 -1.94 5.18
C ILE A 74 -9.29 -2.31 5.39
N GLU A 75 -9.70 -3.54 5.07
CA GLU A 75 -11.08 -3.99 5.33
C GLU A 75 -11.38 -4.00 6.84
N ILE A 76 -10.47 -4.50 7.68
CA ILE A 76 -10.63 -4.44 9.16
C ILE A 76 -10.77 -3.00 9.65
N ALA A 77 -9.97 -2.07 9.13
CA ALA A 77 -10.05 -0.66 9.48
C ALA A 77 -11.39 -0.04 9.05
N GLN A 78 -11.89 -0.44 7.88
CA GLN A 78 -13.19 -0.01 7.35
C GLN A 78 -14.34 -0.52 8.22
N GLU A 79 -14.33 -1.81 8.60
CA GLU A 79 -15.30 -2.42 9.53
C GLU A 79 -15.35 -1.70 10.87
N LYS A 80 -14.20 -1.20 11.34
CA LYS A 80 -14.07 -0.44 12.59
C LYS A 80 -14.36 1.07 12.44
N GLY A 81 -14.67 1.55 11.23
CA GLY A 81 -14.94 2.96 10.95
C GLY A 81 -13.72 3.88 11.11
N LEU A 82 -12.49 3.36 10.97
CA LEU A 82 -11.25 4.12 11.14
C LEU A 82 -10.84 4.85 9.85
N PHE A 83 -10.79 4.12 8.74
CA PHE A 83 -10.52 4.60 7.39
C PHE A 83 -10.88 3.49 6.39
N ASN A 84 -10.97 3.82 5.10
CA ASN A 84 -11.29 2.86 4.04
C ASN A 84 -10.24 2.87 2.91
N TYR A 85 -10.48 2.05 1.87
CA TYR A 85 -9.62 1.98 0.69
C TYR A 85 -9.40 3.34 0.00
N SER A 86 -10.45 4.17 -0.10
CA SER A 86 -10.35 5.49 -0.73
C SER A 86 -9.47 6.44 0.07
N ASP A 87 -9.52 6.38 1.40
CA ASP A 87 -8.67 7.21 2.26
C ASP A 87 -7.19 6.87 2.07
N VAL A 88 -6.86 5.56 2.07
CA VAL A 88 -5.49 5.07 1.89
C VAL A 88 -4.96 5.42 0.49
N LEU A 89 -5.73 5.09 -0.55
CA LEU A 89 -5.33 5.32 -1.94
C LEU A 89 -5.23 6.81 -2.27
N SER A 90 -6.21 7.62 -1.88
CA SER A 90 -6.17 9.06 -2.15
C SER A 90 -5.04 9.75 -1.38
N GLY A 91 -4.78 9.32 -0.14
CA GLY A 91 -3.65 9.79 0.66
C GLY A 91 -2.31 9.45 0.00
N ALA A 92 -2.16 8.24 -0.52
CA ALA A 92 -0.99 7.83 -1.29
C ALA A 92 -0.84 8.66 -2.58
N VAL A 93 -1.86 8.71 -3.44
CA VAL A 93 -1.83 9.45 -4.71
C VAL A 93 -1.44 10.91 -4.51
N LYS A 94 -2.12 11.62 -3.59
CA LYS A 94 -1.81 13.04 -3.31
C LYS A 94 -0.37 13.23 -2.83
N LYS A 95 0.11 12.34 -1.96
CA LYS A 95 1.49 12.36 -1.44
C LYS A 95 2.52 12.10 -2.54
N PHE A 96 2.29 11.13 -3.41
CA PHE A 96 3.23 10.80 -4.49
C PHE A 96 3.27 11.91 -5.55
N ILE A 97 2.13 12.48 -5.95
CA ILE A 97 2.10 13.62 -6.87
C ILE A 97 2.86 14.81 -6.27
N ARG A 98 2.54 15.18 -5.03
CA ARG A 98 3.16 16.33 -4.35
C ARG A 98 4.67 16.19 -4.20
N ARG A 99 5.18 15.00 -3.88
CA ARG A 99 6.62 14.77 -3.67
C ARG A 99 7.43 14.59 -4.96
N HIS A 100 6.77 14.52 -6.12
CA HIS A 100 7.42 14.43 -7.43
C HIS A 100 6.97 15.58 -8.35
N PRO A 101 7.18 16.84 -7.95
CA PRO A 101 6.79 17.99 -8.78
C PRO A 101 7.59 18.07 -10.08
N HIS A 102 8.66 17.29 -10.21
CA HIS A 102 9.42 17.16 -11.45
C HIS A 102 8.86 16.15 -12.45
N VAL A 103 7.89 15.33 -12.02
CA VAL A 103 7.13 14.44 -12.91
C VAL A 103 5.75 15.01 -13.17
N PHE A 104 5.11 15.58 -12.14
CA PHE A 104 3.69 15.99 -12.19
C PHE A 104 3.48 17.51 -12.12
N GLY A 105 4.54 18.31 -12.23
CA GLY A 105 4.51 19.77 -12.22
C GLY A 105 5.67 20.36 -13.00
N ASP A 106 6.09 21.57 -12.64
CA ASP A 106 7.01 22.37 -13.44
C ASP A 106 8.46 22.39 -12.92
N VAL A 107 8.78 21.63 -11.87
CA VAL A 107 10.14 21.60 -11.32
C VAL A 107 11.04 20.81 -12.27
N LYS A 108 12.15 21.39 -12.72
CA LYS A 108 13.14 20.65 -13.52
C LYS A 108 14.23 20.07 -12.64
N VAL A 109 14.52 18.80 -12.83
CA VAL A 109 15.67 18.09 -12.27
C VAL A 109 16.36 17.34 -13.40
N ASN A 110 17.68 17.33 -13.40
CA ASN A 110 18.50 16.72 -14.45
C ASN A 110 19.22 15.45 -13.96
N THR A 111 19.24 15.22 -12.64
CA THR A 111 19.88 14.04 -12.05
C THR A 111 19.02 13.39 -10.96
N SER A 112 19.32 12.13 -10.65
CA SER A 112 18.72 11.41 -9.53
C SER A 112 18.96 12.09 -8.19
N GLU A 113 20.12 12.71 -8.01
CA GLU A 113 20.51 13.41 -6.79
C GLU A 113 19.67 14.67 -6.60
N GLU A 114 19.43 15.42 -7.68
CA GLU A 114 18.54 16.58 -7.67
C GLU A 114 17.09 16.18 -7.36
N ALA A 115 16.59 15.11 -8.00
CA ALA A 115 15.25 14.56 -7.73
C ALA A 115 15.10 14.13 -6.26
N LEU A 116 16.11 13.45 -5.71
CA LEU A 116 16.15 13.03 -4.31
C LEU A 116 16.21 14.22 -3.35
N ALA A 117 16.96 15.28 -3.69
CA ALA A 117 17.04 16.49 -2.89
C ALA A 117 15.68 17.20 -2.80
N VAL A 118 14.97 17.34 -3.93
CA VAL A 118 13.61 17.89 -3.97
C VAL A 118 12.66 17.05 -3.10
N TRP A 119 12.67 15.73 -3.26
CA TRP A 119 11.82 14.82 -2.48
C TRP A 119 12.09 14.94 -0.97
N LYS A 120 13.37 14.98 -0.56
CA LYS A 120 13.78 15.11 0.86
C LYS A 120 13.33 16.44 1.45
N LYS A 121 13.46 17.53 0.69
CA LYS A 121 12.99 18.86 1.09
C LYS A 121 11.49 18.86 1.39
N ILE A 122 10.67 18.40 0.44
CA ILE A 122 9.21 18.35 0.59
C ILE A 122 8.82 17.44 1.76
N LYS A 123 9.46 16.27 1.90
CA LYS A 123 9.20 15.36 3.03
C LYS A 123 9.49 15.99 4.39
N ARG A 124 10.51 16.86 4.49
CA ARG A 124 10.84 17.56 5.74
C ARG A 124 9.77 18.61 6.07
N GLU A 125 9.39 19.44 5.10
CA GLU A 125 8.35 20.48 5.25
C GLU A 125 7.00 19.87 5.69
N GLU A 126 6.63 18.71 5.13
CA GLU A 126 5.42 17.99 5.54
C GLU A 126 5.45 17.51 7.00
N LYS A 127 6.62 17.04 7.47
CA LYS A 127 6.77 16.59 8.86
C LYS A 127 6.65 17.76 9.83
N GLU A 128 7.27 18.89 9.50
CA GLU A 128 7.18 20.11 10.30
C GLU A 128 5.74 20.62 10.38
N ALA A 129 5.01 20.65 9.27
CA ALA A 129 3.60 21.05 9.23
C ALA A 129 2.68 20.10 10.01
N ASN A 130 2.95 18.79 10.01
CA ASN A 130 2.17 17.82 10.79
C ASN A 130 2.47 17.86 12.29
N ASN A 131 3.68 18.23 12.70
CA ASN A 131 4.05 18.37 14.12
C ASN A 131 3.50 19.65 14.77
N LEU A 132 3.01 20.61 13.96
CA LEU A 132 2.39 21.85 14.41
C LEU A 132 0.86 21.77 14.50
N LYS A 133 0.27 20.61 14.19
CA LYS A 133 -1.16 20.31 14.31
C LYS A 133 -1.41 19.41 15.50
#